data_AF-A0A402DS90-F1
#
_entry.id   AF-A0A402DS90-F1
#
_cell.length_a   1.000
_cell.length_b   1.000
_cell.length_c   1.000
_cell.angle_alpha   90.00
_cell.angle_beta   90.00
_cell.angle_gamma   90.00
#
_symmetry.space_group_name_H-M   'P 1'
#
loop_
_entity.id
_entity.type
_entity.pdbx_description
1 polymer ?
#
loop_
_entity_poly.entity_id
_entity_poly.type
_entity_poly.pdbx_seq_one_letter_code
_entity_poly.pdbx_strand_id
1 'polypeptide(L)'
;MLSGCTTPDSTATPTSAVSTNADGLTYGSAMGASGRDTEPDLIQVETEDGTVGYVRKDDLYAGEPANPTEAVAQQEERDRAALDAAYAVVADELGVTPDAAAVDLAAGTAALQALREARATGALTAHASTLLDDLVALGAPTVARDPGADDADVAVRVIDAADASGVRLVPVYESDGRTVIGEFPVGG
;
A
#
# COMPACT_ATOMS: atom_id res chain seq x y z
N MET A 1 59.33 16.25 33.19
CA MET A 1 58.61 16.35 31.91
C MET A 1 57.35 15.51 32.06
N LEU A 2 56.18 16.15 32.09
CA LEU A 2 54.91 15.49 32.36
C LEU A 2 54.41 14.82 31.07
N SER A 3 54.33 13.50 31.09
CA SER A 3 53.71 12.69 30.05
C SER A 3 52.22 13.00 29.99
N GLY A 4 51.79 13.57 28.87
CA GLY A 4 50.37 13.74 28.56
C GLY A 4 49.73 12.38 28.32
N CYS A 5 48.83 12.00 29.21
CA CYS A 5 47.79 11.01 28.97
C CYS A 5 46.99 11.45 27.73
N THR A 6 46.85 10.59 26.74
CA THR A 6 45.75 10.70 25.77
C THR A 6 45.19 9.32 25.55
N THR A 7 44.21 8.99 26.37
CA THR A 7 43.07 8.21 25.93
C THR A 7 41.86 8.90 26.55
N PRO A 8 40.85 9.19 25.73
CA PRO A 8 39.59 8.55 26.06
C PRO A 8 39.00 7.86 24.83
N ASP A 9 38.66 6.60 25.07
CA ASP A 9 37.35 6.05 24.76
C ASP A 9 36.80 6.22 23.34
N SER A 10 36.80 5.12 22.60
CA SER A 10 35.69 4.79 21.71
C SER A 10 35.60 3.27 21.62
N THR A 11 35.29 2.66 22.76
CA THR A 11 34.51 1.42 22.73
C THR A 11 33.03 1.79 22.72
N ALA A 12 32.56 2.34 21.59
CA ALA A 12 31.14 2.36 21.29
C ALA A 12 30.75 0.94 20.83
N THR A 13 29.83 0.35 21.57
CA THR A 13 29.13 -0.92 21.30
C THR A 13 28.70 -1.08 19.83
N PRO A 14 28.61 -2.31 19.29
CA PRO A 14 28.08 -2.54 17.94
C PRO A 14 26.56 -2.37 17.96
N THR A 15 26.10 -1.12 17.94
CA THR A 15 24.67 -0.78 17.92
C THR A 15 24.25 -0.62 16.46
N SER A 16 23.67 -1.68 15.89
CA SER A 16 23.09 -1.75 14.53
C SER A 16 24.01 -1.24 13.41
N ALA A 17 24.83 -2.13 12.83
CA ALA A 17 25.87 -1.81 11.86
C ALA A 17 25.32 -1.22 10.55
N VAL A 18 25.10 0.09 10.53
CA VAL A 18 24.84 0.85 9.32
C VAL A 18 26.15 0.95 8.55
N SER A 19 26.17 0.42 7.33
CA SER A 19 27.36 0.38 6.47
C SER A 19 27.16 1.31 5.28
N THR A 20 28.24 1.71 4.61
CA THR A 20 28.18 2.63 3.45
C THR A 20 28.61 1.89 2.19
N ASN A 21 27.82 1.99 1.12
CA ASN A 21 28.12 1.35 -0.15
C ASN A 21 29.03 2.24 -1.04
N ALA A 22 29.31 1.77 -2.26
CA ALA A 22 30.18 2.47 -3.21
C ALA A 22 29.61 3.81 -3.73
N ASP A 23 28.30 4.05 -3.59
CA ASP A 23 27.65 5.33 -3.89
C ASP A 23 27.70 6.33 -2.72
N GLY A 24 28.24 5.93 -1.58
CA GLY A 24 28.15 6.72 -0.35
C GLY A 24 26.81 6.61 0.36
N LEU A 25 25.92 5.71 -0.08
CA LEU A 25 24.62 5.48 0.56
C LEU A 25 24.78 4.61 1.79
N THR A 26 24.05 4.98 2.83
CA THR A 26 24.05 4.28 4.10
C THR A 26 22.97 3.19 4.10
N TYR A 27 23.32 1.94 4.38
CA TYR A 27 22.40 0.80 4.37
C TYR A 27 22.38 0.04 5.70
N GLY A 28 21.19 -0.43 6.11
CA GLY A 28 21.02 -1.15 7.37
C GLY A 28 19.56 -1.32 7.81
N SER A 29 19.36 -1.84 9.02
CA SER A 29 18.01 -1.99 9.59
C SER A 29 17.52 -0.69 10.22
N ALA A 30 16.26 -0.34 9.95
CA ALA A 30 15.57 0.78 10.59
C ALA A 30 15.21 0.51 12.07
N MET A 31 15.32 -0.73 12.57
CA MET A 31 14.94 -1.09 13.95
C MET A 31 15.69 -0.32 15.04
N GLY A 32 16.86 0.25 14.73
CA GLY A 32 17.66 1.05 15.66
C GLY A 32 17.49 2.56 15.53
N ALA A 33 16.74 3.03 14.54
CA ALA A 33 16.56 4.46 14.28
C ALA A 33 15.57 5.07 15.28
N SER A 34 15.91 6.25 15.82
CA SER A 34 15.04 6.98 16.75
C SER A 34 13.97 7.82 16.03
N GLY A 35 13.98 7.80 14.70
CA GLY A 35 13.11 8.56 13.82
C GLY A 35 13.65 8.56 12.40
N ARG A 36 12.87 9.07 11.45
CA ARG A 36 13.18 9.01 10.01
C ARG A 36 14.49 9.66 9.63
N ASP A 37 14.88 10.72 10.33
CA ASP A 37 16.14 11.41 10.06
C ASP A 37 17.38 10.59 10.43
N THR A 38 17.21 9.56 11.25
CA THR A 38 18.29 8.64 11.68
C THR A 38 18.25 7.29 10.98
N GLU A 39 17.31 7.10 10.06
CA GLU A 39 17.24 5.89 9.23
C GLU A 39 18.29 5.90 8.12
N PRO A 40 18.79 4.72 7.71
CA PRO A 40 19.65 4.59 6.55
C PRO A 40 18.94 5.02 5.26
N ASP A 41 19.72 5.45 4.27
CA ASP A 41 19.22 5.72 2.91
C ASP A 41 18.64 4.46 2.26
N LEU A 42 19.18 3.29 2.63
CA LEU A 42 18.78 1.96 2.20
C LEU A 42 18.30 1.15 3.41
N ILE A 43 16.98 1.04 3.55
CA ILE A 43 16.31 0.37 4.65
C ILE A 43 16.17 -1.12 4.31
N GLN A 44 16.71 -1.97 5.18
CA GLN A 44 16.61 -3.41 5.05
C GLN A 44 15.15 -3.87 5.13
N VAL A 45 14.72 -4.64 4.13
CA VAL A 45 13.42 -5.30 4.08
C VAL A 45 13.60 -6.79 3.83
N GLU A 46 12.63 -7.58 4.27
CA GLU A 46 12.51 -8.98 3.91
C GLU A 46 11.31 -9.12 2.97
N THR A 47 11.56 -9.66 1.78
CA THR A 47 10.51 -9.97 0.79
C THR A 47 9.73 -11.22 1.21
N GLU A 48 8.56 -11.46 0.61
CA GLU A 48 7.73 -12.65 0.90
C GLU A 48 8.48 -13.97 0.66
N ASP A 49 9.46 -13.96 -0.25
CA ASP A 49 10.35 -15.10 -0.54
C ASP A 49 11.42 -15.34 0.54
N GLY A 50 11.45 -14.53 1.61
CA GLY A 50 12.50 -14.55 2.64
C GLY A 50 13.83 -13.97 2.16
N THR A 51 13.85 -13.33 0.99
CA THR A 51 15.05 -12.67 0.46
C THR A 51 15.19 -11.32 1.13
N VAL A 52 16.33 -11.13 1.80
CA VAL A 52 16.69 -9.87 2.44
C VAL A 52 17.25 -8.92 1.37
N GLY A 53 16.63 -7.75 1.26
CA GLY A 53 17.06 -6.67 0.37
C GLY A 53 16.99 -5.32 1.04
N TYR A 54 17.14 -4.26 0.24
CA TYR A 54 17.16 -2.89 0.72
C TYR A 54 16.28 -2.00 -0.14
N VAL A 55 15.36 -1.28 0.48
CA VAL A 55 14.50 -0.30 -0.19
C VAL A 55 15.06 1.09 0.07
N ARG A 56 15.05 1.95 -0.95
CA ARG A 56 15.44 3.35 -0.78
C ARG A 56 14.42 4.05 0.10
N LYS A 57 14.90 4.78 1.09
CA LYS A 57 14.07 5.58 2.00
C LYS A 57 13.13 6.53 1.24
N ASP A 58 13.64 7.19 0.20
CA ASP A 58 12.86 8.10 -0.63
C ASP A 58 11.73 7.39 -1.38
N ASP A 59 11.95 6.15 -1.83
CA ASP A 59 10.93 5.33 -2.51
C ASP A 59 9.89 4.80 -1.50
N LEU A 60 10.34 4.41 -0.30
CA LEU A 60 9.48 3.91 0.78
C LEU A 60 8.52 4.99 1.28
N TYR A 61 9.02 6.22 1.45
CA TYR A 61 8.25 7.38 1.93
C TYR A 61 7.75 8.27 0.79
N ALA A 62 7.92 7.86 -0.47
CA ALA A 62 7.38 8.57 -1.61
C ALA A 62 5.87 8.72 -1.46
N GLY A 63 5.36 9.96 -1.45
CA GLY A 63 3.92 10.19 -1.33
C GLY A 63 3.35 9.88 0.06
N GLU A 64 4.13 10.11 1.13
CA GLU A 64 3.52 10.41 2.42
C GLU A 64 3.11 11.89 2.47
N PRO A 65 1.91 12.20 2.98
CA PRO A 65 1.45 13.58 3.07
C PRO A 65 2.29 14.36 4.07
N ALA A 66 2.87 15.48 3.63
CA ALA A 66 3.68 16.34 4.50
C ALA A 66 2.84 17.10 5.54
N ASN A 67 1.52 17.13 5.38
CA ASN A 67 0.59 17.86 6.22
C ASN A 67 -0.83 17.25 6.17
N PRO A 68 -1.72 17.55 7.15
CA PRO A 68 -3.07 16.98 7.20
C PRO A 68 -3.93 17.28 5.97
N THR A 69 -3.80 18.47 5.37
CA THR A 69 -4.59 18.84 4.18
C THR A 69 -4.20 17.99 2.98
N GLU A 70 -2.91 17.78 2.78
CA GLU A 70 -2.39 16.90 1.75
C GLU A 70 -2.77 15.43 2.00
N ALA A 71 -2.84 15.01 3.28
CA ALA A 71 -3.28 13.67 3.64
C ALA A 71 -4.72 13.40 3.21
N VAL A 72 -5.61 14.37 3.44
CA VAL A 72 -7.02 14.26 3.02
C VAL A 72 -7.12 14.22 1.50
N ALA A 73 -6.39 15.10 0.79
CA ALA A 73 -6.41 15.10 -0.67
C ALA A 73 -5.91 13.77 -1.26
N GLN A 74 -4.84 13.21 -0.69
CA GLN A 74 -4.33 11.89 -1.11
C GLN A 74 -5.28 10.76 -0.76
N GLN A 75 -5.96 10.82 0.40
CA GLN A 75 -6.98 9.84 0.76
C GLN A 75 -8.14 9.87 -0.25
N GLU A 76 -8.64 11.05 -0.60
CA GLU A 76 -9.71 11.19 -1.58
C GLU A 76 -9.32 10.68 -2.96
N GLU A 77 -8.06 10.88 -3.38
CA GLU A 77 -7.54 10.37 -4.65
C GLU A 77 -7.40 8.84 -4.63
N ARG A 78 -6.91 8.27 -3.53
CA ARG A 78 -6.87 6.81 -3.34
C ARG A 78 -8.27 6.20 -3.33
N ASP A 79 -9.21 6.81 -2.62
CA ASP A 79 -10.59 6.36 -2.57
C ASP A 79 -11.24 6.44 -3.96
N ARG A 80 -10.93 7.50 -4.73
CA ARG A 80 -11.35 7.64 -6.14
C ARG A 80 -10.82 6.49 -6.99
N ALA A 81 -9.53 6.20 -6.88
CA ALA A 81 -8.86 5.15 -7.65
C ALA A 81 -9.39 3.76 -7.26
N ALA A 82 -9.67 3.53 -5.98
CA ALA A 82 -10.27 2.30 -5.48
C ALA A 82 -11.68 2.09 -6.02
N LEU A 83 -12.48 3.15 -6.08
CA LEU A 83 -13.79 3.11 -6.72
C LEU A 83 -13.69 2.83 -8.21
N ASP A 84 -12.78 3.49 -8.93
CA ASP A 84 -12.56 3.26 -10.36
C ASP A 84 -12.17 1.80 -10.65
N ALA A 85 -11.24 1.24 -9.86
CA ALA A 85 -10.82 -0.16 -9.96
C ALA A 85 -11.96 -1.14 -9.64
N ALA A 86 -12.73 -0.88 -8.59
CA ALA A 86 -13.91 -1.66 -8.22
C ALA A 86 -14.95 -1.66 -9.36
N TYR A 87 -15.24 -0.50 -9.93
CA TYR A 87 -16.20 -0.36 -11.01
C TYR A 87 -15.72 -0.98 -12.32
N ALA A 88 -14.41 -1.02 -12.58
CA ALA A 88 -13.86 -1.74 -13.72
C ALA A 88 -14.14 -3.25 -13.64
N VAL A 89 -14.01 -3.86 -12.45
CA VAL A 89 -14.36 -5.27 -12.23
C VAL A 89 -15.86 -5.50 -12.39
N VAL A 90 -16.68 -4.63 -11.78
CA VAL A 90 -18.14 -4.68 -11.95
C VAL A 90 -18.52 -4.57 -13.42
N ALA A 91 -17.83 -3.75 -14.20
CA ALA A 91 -18.10 -3.59 -15.62
C ALA A 91 -17.74 -4.81 -16.46
N ASP A 92 -16.58 -5.41 -16.19
CA ASP A 92 -16.11 -6.60 -16.91
C ASP A 92 -16.96 -7.84 -16.60
N GLU A 93 -17.26 -8.07 -15.31
CA GLU A 93 -17.92 -9.30 -14.85
C GLU A 93 -19.45 -9.22 -14.94
N LEU A 94 -20.05 -8.05 -14.70
CA LEU A 94 -21.51 -7.87 -14.67
C LEU A 94 -22.06 -7.18 -15.94
N GLY A 95 -21.18 -6.76 -16.86
CA GLY A 95 -21.56 -6.18 -18.15
C GLY A 95 -22.23 -4.81 -18.05
N VAL A 96 -22.01 -4.09 -16.95
CA VAL A 96 -22.58 -2.76 -16.68
C VAL A 96 -21.52 -1.68 -16.89
N THR A 97 -21.87 -0.47 -17.36
CA THR A 97 -20.92 0.64 -17.44
C THR A 97 -21.34 1.76 -16.48
N PRO A 98 -21.08 1.62 -15.18
CA PRO A 98 -21.36 2.66 -14.20
C PRO A 98 -20.47 3.88 -14.48
N ASP A 99 -21.04 5.08 -14.36
CA ASP A 99 -20.26 6.31 -14.45
C ASP A 99 -19.59 6.56 -13.10
N ALA A 100 -18.40 6.00 -12.91
CA ALA A 100 -17.62 6.17 -11.69
C ALA A 100 -17.36 7.64 -11.33
N ALA A 101 -17.37 8.55 -12.31
CA ALA A 101 -17.20 9.99 -12.09
C ALA A 101 -18.48 10.67 -11.58
N ALA A 102 -19.65 10.04 -11.74
CA ALA A 102 -20.92 10.51 -11.22
C ALA A 102 -21.22 9.99 -9.80
N VAL A 103 -20.43 9.03 -9.30
CA VAL A 103 -20.60 8.42 -7.98
C VAL A 103 -20.20 9.40 -6.89
N ASP A 104 -21.07 9.58 -5.91
CA ASP A 104 -20.70 10.25 -4.66
C ASP A 104 -19.61 9.44 -3.96
N LEU A 105 -18.43 10.05 -3.77
CA LEU A 105 -17.26 9.38 -3.22
C LEU A 105 -17.61 8.72 -1.89
N ALA A 106 -18.25 9.43 -0.97
CA ALA A 106 -18.58 8.92 0.36
C ALA A 106 -19.54 7.72 0.32
N ALA A 107 -20.55 7.76 -0.56
CA ALA A 107 -21.46 6.64 -0.76
C ALA A 107 -20.74 5.42 -1.37
N GLY A 108 -19.86 5.65 -2.33
CA GLY A 108 -19.03 4.60 -2.94
C GLY A 108 -18.08 3.95 -1.94
N THR A 109 -17.37 4.74 -1.12
CA THR A 109 -16.46 4.22 -0.09
C THR A 109 -17.23 3.44 0.98
N ALA A 110 -18.43 3.90 1.36
CA ALA A 110 -19.30 3.19 2.30
C ALA A 110 -19.75 1.82 1.75
N ALA A 111 -20.09 1.74 0.45
CA ALA A 111 -20.45 0.48 -0.20
C ALA A 111 -19.27 -0.51 -0.22
N LEU A 112 -18.06 -0.04 -0.56
CA LEU A 112 -16.85 -0.86 -0.49
C LEU A 112 -16.53 -1.31 0.94
N GLN A 113 -16.75 -0.45 1.93
CA GLN A 113 -16.58 -0.80 3.35
C GLN A 113 -17.56 -1.90 3.78
N ALA A 114 -18.83 -1.83 3.34
CA ALA A 114 -19.82 -2.86 3.64
C ALA A 114 -19.45 -4.22 3.01
N LEU A 115 -18.88 -4.22 1.80
CA LEU A 115 -18.33 -5.43 1.16
C LEU A 115 -17.17 -6.02 1.97
N ARG A 116 -16.23 -5.19 2.43
CA ARG A 116 -15.12 -5.61 3.30
C ARG A 116 -15.60 -6.17 4.64
N GLU A 117 -16.61 -5.57 5.24
CA GLU A 117 -17.21 -6.06 6.48
C GLU A 117 -17.92 -7.40 6.29
N ALA A 118 -18.67 -7.56 5.19
CA ALA A 118 -19.29 -8.82 4.82
C ALA A 118 -18.22 -9.92 4.60
N ARG A 119 -17.06 -9.57 4.02
CA ARG A 119 -15.91 -10.49 3.89
C ARG A 119 -15.36 -10.88 5.26
N ALA A 120 -15.10 -9.91 6.12
CA ALA A 120 -14.53 -10.13 7.45
C ALA A 120 -15.43 -10.99 8.35
N THR A 121 -16.74 -10.87 8.18
CA THR A 121 -17.75 -11.64 8.92
C THR A 121 -18.14 -12.96 8.25
N GLY A 122 -17.63 -13.24 7.04
CA GLY A 122 -17.97 -14.43 6.26
C GLY A 122 -19.39 -14.41 5.67
N ALA A 123 -20.04 -13.25 5.63
CA ALA A 123 -21.42 -13.06 5.19
C ALA A 123 -21.54 -12.65 3.71
N LEU A 124 -20.46 -12.71 2.93
CA LEU A 124 -20.46 -12.37 1.50
C LEU A 124 -21.51 -13.17 0.70
N THR A 125 -21.61 -14.48 0.89
CA THR A 125 -22.60 -15.29 0.16
C THR A 125 -24.05 -14.90 0.46
N ALA A 126 -24.32 -14.25 1.59
CA ALA A 126 -25.66 -13.78 1.97
C ALA A 126 -25.95 -12.33 1.52
N HIS A 127 -24.91 -11.50 1.36
CA HIS A 127 -25.07 -10.06 1.16
C HIS A 127 -24.44 -9.53 -0.14
N ALA A 128 -23.61 -10.30 -0.84
CA ALA A 128 -22.89 -9.85 -2.02
C ALA A 128 -23.83 -9.35 -3.11
N SER A 129 -24.93 -10.06 -3.37
CA SER A 129 -25.92 -9.64 -4.38
C SER A 129 -26.48 -8.25 -4.06
N THR A 130 -26.96 -8.02 -2.84
CA THR A 130 -27.52 -6.73 -2.41
C THR A 130 -26.46 -5.62 -2.43
N LEU A 131 -25.27 -5.90 -1.90
CA LEU A 131 -24.20 -4.89 -1.80
C LEU A 131 -23.68 -4.47 -3.17
N LEU A 132 -23.56 -5.41 -4.10
CA LEU A 132 -23.22 -5.10 -5.48
C LEU A 132 -24.35 -4.32 -6.19
N ASP A 133 -25.62 -4.48 -5.77
CA ASP A 133 -26.77 -3.84 -6.43
C ASP A 133 -26.80 -2.38 -6.00
N ASP A 134 -26.58 -2.16 -4.70
CA ASP A 134 -26.39 -0.84 -4.12
C ASP A 134 -25.20 -0.14 -4.77
N LEU A 135 -24.06 -0.83 -4.97
CA LEU A 135 -22.89 -0.27 -5.64
C LEU A 135 -23.20 0.12 -7.10
N VAL A 136 -23.82 -0.76 -7.88
CA VAL A 136 -24.21 -0.45 -9.28
C VAL A 136 -25.21 0.71 -9.33
N ALA A 137 -26.17 0.75 -8.42
CA ALA A 137 -27.18 1.80 -8.33
C ALA A 137 -26.60 3.19 -8.02
N LEU A 138 -25.43 3.27 -7.39
CA LEU A 138 -24.72 4.52 -7.17
C LEU A 138 -24.13 5.12 -8.46
N GLY A 139 -23.81 4.29 -9.47
CA GLY A 139 -23.09 4.71 -10.67
C GLY A 139 -23.93 5.00 -11.92
N ALA A 140 -25.16 4.50 -12.04
CA ALA A 140 -26.07 4.73 -13.18
C ALA A 140 -27.35 3.88 -13.07
N PRO A 141 -28.42 4.13 -13.88
CA PRO A 141 -29.65 3.36 -13.78
C PRO A 141 -29.44 1.90 -14.23
N THR A 142 -29.36 1.03 -13.22
CA THR A 142 -29.69 -0.40 -13.21
C THR A 142 -30.03 -1.02 -14.57
N VAL A 143 -29.00 -1.50 -15.26
CA VAL A 143 -29.17 -2.61 -16.20
C VAL A 143 -29.23 -3.89 -15.36
N ALA A 144 -30.17 -4.78 -15.68
CA ALA A 144 -30.25 -6.07 -15.03
C ALA A 144 -28.92 -6.83 -15.23
N ARG A 145 -28.29 -7.22 -14.12
CA ARG A 145 -27.05 -8.00 -14.17
C ARG A 145 -27.30 -9.36 -14.78
N ASP A 146 -26.24 -9.98 -15.32
CA ASP A 146 -26.26 -11.39 -15.65
C ASP A 146 -26.44 -12.22 -14.35
N PRO A 147 -27.53 -12.99 -14.19
CA PRO A 147 -27.77 -13.80 -13.01
C PRO A 147 -26.87 -15.04 -12.90
N GLY A 148 -25.93 -15.23 -13.83
CA GLY A 148 -25.02 -16.38 -13.89
C GLY A 148 -23.67 -16.20 -13.16
N ALA A 149 -23.30 -14.98 -12.74
CA ALA A 149 -22.06 -14.75 -12.02
C ALA A 149 -22.21 -15.13 -10.54
N ASP A 150 -21.18 -15.75 -9.96
CA ASP A 150 -21.12 -15.94 -8.50
C ASP A 150 -20.85 -14.57 -7.86
N ASP A 151 -21.91 -13.90 -7.42
CA ASP A 151 -21.84 -12.56 -6.81
C ASP A 151 -20.84 -12.51 -5.65
N ALA A 152 -20.63 -13.62 -4.93
CA ALA A 152 -19.63 -13.65 -3.86
C ALA A 152 -18.21 -13.62 -4.42
N ASP A 153 -17.92 -14.36 -5.50
CA ASP A 153 -16.63 -14.29 -6.19
C ASP A 153 -16.40 -12.91 -6.84
N VAL A 154 -17.44 -12.32 -7.45
CA VAL A 154 -17.36 -10.97 -8.01
C VAL A 154 -17.08 -9.95 -6.89
N ALA A 155 -17.79 -10.04 -5.76
CA ALA A 155 -17.55 -9.17 -4.62
C ALA A 155 -16.11 -9.29 -4.08
N VAL A 156 -15.54 -10.51 -4.05
CA VAL A 156 -14.13 -10.70 -3.69
C VAL A 156 -13.20 -10.00 -4.67
N ARG A 157 -13.42 -10.17 -5.98
CA ARG A 157 -12.60 -9.50 -7.01
C ARG A 157 -12.71 -7.98 -6.94
N VAL A 158 -13.89 -7.45 -6.65
CA VAL A 158 -14.13 -6.01 -6.47
C VAL A 158 -13.33 -5.48 -5.26
N ILE A 159 -13.37 -6.19 -4.12
CA ILE A 159 -12.60 -5.82 -2.93
C ILE A 159 -11.10 -5.89 -3.23
N ASP A 160 -10.62 -6.99 -3.81
CA ASP A 160 -9.20 -7.19 -4.08
C ASP A 160 -8.67 -6.15 -5.09
N ALA A 161 -9.46 -5.75 -6.09
CA ALA A 161 -9.11 -4.68 -7.02
C ALA A 161 -9.05 -3.31 -6.33
N ALA A 162 -10.01 -3.02 -5.45
CA ALA A 162 -10.04 -1.77 -4.67
C ALA A 162 -8.90 -1.69 -3.65
N ASP A 163 -8.47 -2.81 -3.08
CA ASP A 163 -7.34 -2.86 -2.15
C ASP A 163 -6.01 -2.74 -2.92
N ALA A 164 -5.90 -3.37 -4.09
CA ALA A 164 -4.70 -3.30 -4.93
C ALA A 164 -4.42 -1.90 -5.49
N SER A 165 -5.44 -1.04 -5.68
CA SER A 165 -5.24 0.32 -6.20
C SER A 165 -4.48 1.25 -5.24
N GLY A 166 -4.37 0.87 -3.95
CA GLY A 166 -3.60 1.61 -2.94
C GLY A 166 -2.17 1.11 -2.72
N VAL A 167 -1.82 -0.04 -3.32
CA VAL A 167 -0.51 -0.69 -3.16
C VAL A 167 0.48 -0.13 -4.17
N ARG A 168 1.56 0.47 -3.69
CA ARG A 168 2.69 0.87 -4.54
C ARG A 168 3.79 -0.17 -4.44
N LEU A 169 4.29 -0.63 -5.58
CA LEU A 169 5.46 -1.50 -5.64
C LEU A 169 6.71 -0.64 -5.64
N VAL A 170 7.54 -0.79 -4.60
CA VAL A 170 8.85 -0.13 -4.54
C VAL A 170 9.94 -1.14 -4.88
N PRO A 171 10.96 -0.74 -5.66
CA PRO A 171 12.06 -1.63 -6.02
C PRO A 171 12.89 -2.00 -4.78
N VAL A 172 13.21 -3.28 -4.66
CA VAL A 172 14.14 -3.82 -3.67
C VAL A 172 15.50 -3.96 -4.32
N TYR A 173 16.50 -3.33 -3.72
CA TYR A 173 17.88 -3.33 -4.19
C TYR A 173 18.76 -4.27 -3.36
N GLU A 174 19.91 -4.67 -3.92
CA GLU A 174 21.02 -5.20 -3.13
C GLU A 174 21.65 -4.11 -2.26
N SER A 175 22.61 -4.49 -1.40
CA SER A 175 23.40 -3.55 -0.58
C SER A 175 24.17 -2.52 -1.42
N ASP A 176 24.34 -2.77 -2.72
CA ASP A 176 24.92 -1.82 -3.66
C ASP A 176 24.00 -0.64 -4.01
N GLY A 177 22.70 -0.71 -3.68
CA GLY A 177 21.71 0.33 -3.98
C GLY A 177 21.41 0.55 -5.46
N ARG A 178 21.90 -0.32 -6.36
CA ARG A 178 21.75 -0.20 -7.82
C ARG A 178 21.11 -1.43 -8.43
N THR A 179 21.45 -2.62 -7.94
CA THR A 179 20.97 -3.89 -8.47
C THR A 179 19.58 -4.18 -7.90
N VAL A 180 18.56 -4.13 -8.74
CA VAL A 180 17.19 -4.49 -8.35
C VAL A 180 17.07 -6.01 -8.29
N ILE A 181 16.63 -6.53 -7.14
CA ILE A 181 16.46 -7.96 -6.87
C ILE A 181 14.99 -8.35 -6.68
N GLY A 182 14.08 -7.39 -6.60
CA GLY A 182 12.65 -7.63 -6.49
C GLY A 182 11.86 -6.36 -6.31
N GLU A 183 10.59 -6.53 -5.94
CA GLU A 183 9.67 -5.45 -5.63
C GLU A 183 9.05 -5.72 -4.25
N PHE A 184 8.75 -4.66 -3.52
CA PHE A 184 8.13 -4.72 -2.20
C PHE A 184 6.83 -3.90 -2.22
N PRO A 185 5.69 -4.48 -1.85
CA PRO A 185 4.44 -3.74 -1.78
C PRO A 185 4.44 -2.80 -0.57
N VAL A 186 4.15 -1.51 -0.81
CA VAL A 186 4.07 -0.45 0.19
C VAL A 186 2.73 0.25 0.06
N GLY A 187 1.96 0.27 1.14
CA GLY A 187 0.63 0.86 1.18
C GLY A 187 -0.46 -0.20 1.08
N GLY A 188 -1.44 -0.07 1.97
CA GLY A 188 -2.61 -0.93 2.19
C GLY A 188 -3.35 -0.43 3.41
#